data_AF-F3KNJ6-F1
#
_entry.id   AF-F3KNJ6-F1
#
_cell.length_a   1.000
_cell.length_b   1.000
_cell.length_c   1.000
_cell.angle_alpha   90.00
_cell.angle_beta   90.00
_cell.angle_gamma   90.00
#
_symmetry.space_group_name_H-M   'P 1'
#
loop_
_entity.id
_entity.type
_entity.pdbx_description
1 polymer ?
#
loop_
_entity_poly.entity_id
_entity_poly.type
_entity_poly.pdbx_seq_one_letter_code
_entity_poly.pdbx_strand_id
1 'polypeptide(L)'
;MISGWNRKYLEIIHEFKYVEKQDIESAIVLDSILRKPVSIKKIKEMIKGKSVFVIGAGPSLSLAIPVLKNFKKELKIVADSAVKVLVENGINPDIIVTDLDGDKESLIKVGKTDSIFVVHAHGDNIARLNLAENFKNYVGTTQTKPFKKIRNFGGFTDGDRAVFLASHFKAKKIILFGMDFGEKIGIYSKTKVNDRNTKLKKLRKAKLLLEWLAKKTRSQLFTTSSPIEGFEKIPYDKINIIIT
;
A
#
# COMPACT_ATOMS: atom_id res chain seq x y z
N MET A 1 -6.64 -11.24 -9.92
CA MET A 1 -6.90 -11.26 -8.47
C MET A 1 -6.32 -12.54 -7.89
N ILE A 2 -5.76 -12.51 -6.68
CA ILE A 2 -5.21 -13.71 -6.03
C ILE A 2 -6.33 -14.72 -5.69
N SER A 3 -6.08 -16.01 -5.91
CA SER A 3 -7.06 -17.06 -5.61
C SER A 3 -7.38 -17.12 -4.11
N GLY A 4 -8.67 -17.06 -3.78
CA GLY A 4 -9.20 -17.01 -2.41
C GLY A 4 -9.46 -15.60 -1.86
N TRP A 5 -9.25 -14.54 -2.64
CA TRP A 5 -9.48 -13.15 -2.20
C TRP A 5 -10.90 -12.90 -1.71
N ASN A 6 -11.93 -13.35 -2.44
CA ASN A 6 -13.33 -13.09 -2.06
C ASN A 6 -13.65 -13.59 -0.64
N ARG A 7 -13.11 -14.74 -0.23
CA ARG A 7 -13.26 -15.24 1.14
C ARG A 7 -12.62 -14.30 2.16
N LYS A 8 -11.41 -13.80 1.88
CA LYS A 8 -10.72 -12.84 2.74
C LYS A 8 -11.44 -11.50 2.82
N TYR A 9 -12.01 -11.03 1.72
CA TYR A 9 -12.83 -9.85 1.70
C TYR A 9 -14.10 -10.00 2.54
N LEU A 10 -14.82 -11.12 2.42
CA LEU A 10 -15.99 -11.40 3.27
C LEU A 10 -15.63 -11.48 4.76
N GLU A 11 -14.48 -12.08 5.11
CA GLU A 11 -13.97 -12.07 6.49
C GLU A 11 -13.74 -10.64 7.00
N ILE A 12 -13.26 -9.71 6.15
CA ILE A 12 -13.08 -8.29 6.52
C ILE A 12 -14.43 -7.61 6.73
N ILE A 13 -15.37 -7.78 5.80
CA ILE A 13 -16.73 -7.21 5.90
C ILE A 13 -17.37 -7.62 7.23
N HIS A 14 -17.34 -8.91 7.56
CA HIS A 14 -17.93 -9.43 8.80
C HIS A 14 -17.23 -8.89 10.06
N GLU A 15 -15.90 -8.91 10.09
CA GLU A 15 -15.12 -8.51 11.27
C GLU A 15 -15.26 -7.01 11.57
N PHE A 16 -15.30 -6.17 10.53
CA PHE A 16 -15.35 -4.72 10.67
C PHE A 16 -16.76 -4.14 10.48
N LYS A 17 -17.77 -4.99 10.24
CA LYS A 17 -19.15 -4.60 9.96
C LYS A 17 -19.28 -3.61 8.80
N TYR A 18 -18.45 -3.78 7.78
CA TYR A 18 -18.52 -2.98 6.56
C TYR A 18 -19.64 -3.46 5.63
N VAL A 19 -20.03 -2.63 4.68
CA VAL A 19 -21.12 -2.91 3.75
C VAL A 19 -20.56 -2.96 2.33
N GLU A 20 -20.59 -4.13 1.69
CA GLU A 20 -20.06 -4.33 0.32
C GLU A 20 -20.63 -3.32 -0.68
N LYS A 21 -21.93 -3.01 -0.57
CA LYS A 21 -22.61 -2.05 -1.43
C LYS A 21 -21.91 -0.68 -1.44
N GLN A 22 -21.43 -0.21 -0.29
CA GLN A 22 -20.73 1.07 -0.18
C GLN A 22 -19.37 1.04 -0.90
N ASP A 23 -18.66 -0.10 -0.85
CA ASP A 23 -17.41 -0.27 -1.60
C ASP A 23 -17.65 -0.27 -3.12
N ILE A 24 -18.75 -0.89 -3.58
CA ILE A 24 -19.17 -0.89 -4.98
C ILE A 24 -19.52 0.53 -5.43
N GLU A 25 -20.33 1.26 -4.65
CA GLU A 25 -20.72 2.64 -4.94
C GLU A 25 -19.49 3.54 -5.05
N SER A 26 -18.55 3.44 -4.11
CA SER A 26 -17.29 4.18 -4.15
C SER A 26 -16.45 3.86 -5.39
N ALA A 27 -16.36 2.58 -5.77
CA ALA A 27 -15.64 2.17 -6.96
C ALA A 27 -16.28 2.72 -8.25
N ILE A 28 -17.62 2.79 -8.31
CA ILE A 28 -18.36 3.36 -9.45
C ILE A 28 -18.04 4.85 -9.59
N VAL A 29 -18.03 5.58 -8.47
CA VAL A 29 -17.65 7.01 -8.47
C VAL A 29 -16.22 7.17 -8.95
N LEU A 30 -15.27 6.37 -8.46
CA LEU A 30 -13.88 6.45 -8.92
C LEU A 30 -13.76 6.17 -10.43
N ASP A 31 -14.47 5.16 -10.98
CA ASP A 31 -14.46 4.87 -12.42
C ASP A 31 -14.93 6.06 -13.28
N SER A 32 -15.90 6.84 -12.76
CA SER A 32 -16.44 8.03 -13.42
C SER A 32 -15.46 9.20 -13.43
N ILE A 33 -14.65 9.36 -12.37
CA ILE A 33 -13.64 10.42 -12.24
C ILE A 33 -12.42 10.11 -13.11
N LEU A 34 -11.97 8.86 -13.14
CA LEU A 34 -10.75 8.48 -13.84
C LEU A 34 -10.94 8.56 -15.36
N ARG A 35 -10.24 9.47 -16.02
CA ARG A 35 -10.32 9.62 -17.49
C ARG A 35 -9.45 8.59 -18.21
N LYS A 36 -8.13 8.70 -18.04
CA LYS A 36 -7.14 7.88 -18.74
C LYS A 36 -6.11 7.32 -17.74
N PRO A 37 -6.43 6.22 -17.04
CA PRO A 37 -5.49 5.61 -16.10
C PRO A 37 -4.25 5.11 -16.83
N VAL A 38 -3.13 5.05 -16.11
CA VAL A 38 -1.88 4.49 -16.65
C VAL A 38 -2.08 3.03 -17.03
N SER A 39 -1.36 2.60 -18.07
CA SER A 39 -1.39 1.20 -18.48
C SER A 39 -0.85 0.31 -17.35
N ILE A 40 -1.59 -0.77 -17.06
CA ILE A 40 -1.14 -1.82 -16.14
C ILE A 40 0.20 -2.43 -16.58
N LYS A 41 0.50 -2.41 -17.89
CA LYS A 41 1.79 -2.84 -18.43
C LYS A 41 2.95 -2.03 -17.85
N LYS A 42 2.79 -0.70 -17.70
CA LYS A 42 3.81 0.19 -17.11
C LYS A 42 4.12 -0.22 -15.66
N ILE A 43 3.10 -0.42 -14.84
CA ILE A 43 3.26 -0.85 -13.44
C ILE A 43 3.94 -2.23 -13.38
N LYS A 44 3.53 -3.15 -14.26
CA LYS A 44 4.14 -4.48 -14.38
C LYS A 44 5.63 -4.40 -14.75
N GLU A 45 6.02 -3.54 -15.70
CA GLU A 45 7.43 -3.34 -16.11
C GLU A 45 8.28 -2.69 -15.00
N MET A 46 7.67 -1.85 -14.18
CA MET A 46 8.33 -1.28 -13.01
C MET A 46 8.66 -2.36 -11.97
N ILE A 47 7.75 -3.32 -11.72
CA ILE A 47 7.83 -4.27 -10.60
C ILE A 47 8.44 -5.63 -10.97
N LYS A 48 8.08 -6.19 -12.13
CA LYS A 48 8.34 -7.61 -12.46
C LYS A 48 9.83 -7.94 -12.38
N GLY A 49 10.16 -8.95 -11.57
CA GLY A 49 11.54 -9.46 -11.44
C GLY A 49 12.50 -8.56 -10.66
N LYS A 50 12.04 -7.43 -10.10
CA LYS A 50 12.88 -6.50 -9.35
C LYS A 50 12.73 -6.65 -7.85
N SER A 51 13.69 -6.13 -7.11
CA SER A 51 13.60 -5.87 -5.67
C SER A 51 12.76 -4.61 -5.44
N VAL A 52 11.77 -4.69 -4.56
CA VAL A 52 10.81 -3.61 -4.30
C VAL A 52 10.77 -3.31 -2.82
N PHE A 53 10.85 -2.02 -2.48
CA PHE A 53 10.65 -1.54 -1.12
C PHE A 53 9.20 -1.15 -0.93
N VAL A 54 8.56 -1.74 0.08
CA VAL A 54 7.21 -1.34 0.49
C VAL A 54 7.33 -0.62 1.84
N ILE A 55 6.86 0.63 1.87
CA ILE A 55 7.11 1.54 2.98
C ILE A 55 5.79 1.97 3.62
N GLY A 56 5.59 1.57 4.88
CA GLY A 56 4.45 1.95 5.71
C GLY A 56 4.81 3.00 6.76
N ALA A 57 3.78 3.51 7.45
CA ALA A 57 3.90 4.55 8.48
C ALA A 57 3.97 4.02 9.92
N GLY A 58 4.53 2.83 10.09
CA GLY A 58 4.74 2.19 11.40
C GLY A 58 5.85 2.88 12.22
N PRO A 59 5.94 2.59 13.53
CA PRO A 59 6.88 3.23 14.44
C PRO A 59 8.35 3.09 14.04
N SER A 60 8.75 2.03 13.31
CA SER A 60 10.13 1.88 12.84
C SER A 60 10.51 2.77 11.66
N LEU A 61 9.55 3.49 11.04
CA LEU A 61 9.82 4.31 9.86
C LEU A 61 10.88 5.40 10.13
N SER A 62 10.87 6.02 11.31
CA SER A 62 11.86 7.06 11.67
C SER A 62 13.29 6.52 11.62
N LEU A 63 13.49 5.25 12.02
CA LEU A 63 14.79 4.57 11.95
C LEU A 63 15.13 4.11 10.52
N ALA A 64 14.12 3.81 9.71
CA ALA A 64 14.30 3.42 8.31
C ALA A 64 14.69 4.58 7.40
N ILE A 65 14.25 5.82 7.69
CA ILE A 65 14.46 6.99 6.82
C ILE A 65 15.95 7.22 6.46
N PRO A 66 16.90 7.26 7.42
CA PRO A 66 18.31 7.43 7.09
C PRO A 66 18.84 6.34 6.15
N VAL A 67 18.37 5.10 6.33
CA VAL A 67 18.75 3.95 5.50
C VAL A 67 18.18 4.09 4.09
N LEU A 68 16.88 4.42 3.98
CA LEU A 68 16.18 4.60 2.71
C LEU A 68 16.79 5.70 1.82
N LYS A 69 17.40 6.74 2.42
CA LYS A 69 18.12 7.80 1.66
C LYS A 69 19.29 7.26 0.83
N ASN A 70 19.87 6.13 1.21
CA ASN A 70 20.97 5.50 0.50
C ASN A 70 20.53 4.72 -0.75
N PHE A 71 19.22 4.41 -0.86
CA PHE A 71 18.65 3.56 -1.90
C PHE A 71 17.85 4.38 -2.93
N LYS A 72 18.56 5.19 -3.73
CA LYS A 72 17.91 6.12 -4.67
C LYS A 72 17.31 5.42 -5.89
N LYS A 73 17.82 4.25 -6.29
CA LYS A 73 17.46 3.57 -7.55
C LYS A 73 16.40 2.48 -7.37
N GLU A 74 16.21 2.02 -6.14
CA GLU A 74 15.29 0.95 -5.77
C GLU A 74 13.85 1.45 -5.85
N LEU A 75 12.97 0.63 -6.42
CA LEU A 75 11.56 0.95 -6.56
C LEU A 75 10.89 1.04 -5.18
N LYS A 76 10.26 2.18 -4.88
CA LYS A 76 9.56 2.46 -3.62
C LYS A 76 8.05 2.53 -3.85
N ILE A 77 7.33 1.59 -3.25
CA ILE A 77 5.88 1.61 -3.14
C ILE A 77 5.53 2.09 -1.73
N VAL A 78 4.89 3.24 -1.63
CA VAL A 78 4.67 3.95 -0.36
C VAL A 78 3.19 3.96 -0.03
N ALA A 79 2.84 3.57 1.19
CA ALA A 79 1.49 3.71 1.72
C ALA A 79 1.21 5.17 2.10
N ASP A 80 -0.04 5.63 1.93
CA ASP A 80 -0.45 7.04 2.04
C ASP A 80 0.17 7.78 3.23
N SER A 81 -0.04 7.30 4.46
CA SER A 81 0.42 7.99 5.66
C SER A 81 1.95 8.15 5.77
N ALA A 82 2.74 7.44 4.95
CA ALA A 82 4.20 7.58 4.91
C ALA A 82 4.68 8.61 3.87
N VAL A 83 3.82 9.06 2.94
CA VAL A 83 4.21 9.94 1.83
C VAL A 83 4.83 11.25 2.34
N LYS A 84 4.15 11.94 3.27
CA LYS A 84 4.60 13.25 3.77
C LYS A 84 6.04 13.19 4.31
N VAL A 85 6.27 12.32 5.29
CA VAL A 85 7.55 12.27 6.00
C VAL A 85 8.70 11.83 5.07
N LEU A 86 8.43 10.95 4.09
CA LEU A 86 9.43 10.55 3.11
C LEU A 86 9.81 11.71 2.19
N VAL A 87 8.82 12.45 1.67
CA VAL A 87 9.06 13.60 0.79
C VAL A 87 9.77 14.74 1.53
N GLU A 88 9.39 15.03 2.78
CA GLU A 88 10.09 15.99 3.65
C GLU A 88 11.55 15.59 3.90
N ASN A 89 11.87 14.30 3.78
CA ASN A 89 13.22 13.78 3.90
C ASN A 89 13.93 13.57 2.55
N GLY A 90 13.37 14.08 1.43
CA GLY A 90 13.98 13.98 0.11
C GLY A 90 13.93 12.57 -0.50
N ILE A 91 13.06 11.69 0.00
CA ILE A 91 12.84 10.35 -0.54
C ILE A 91 11.59 10.41 -1.43
N ASN A 92 11.78 10.24 -2.73
CA ASN A 92 10.70 10.28 -3.71
C ASN A 92 10.03 8.90 -3.85
N PRO A 93 8.69 8.80 -3.69
CA PRO A 93 7.94 7.59 -4.00
C PRO A 93 7.87 7.34 -5.51
N ASP A 94 7.98 6.08 -5.96
CA ASP A 94 7.71 5.72 -7.35
C ASP A 94 6.24 5.36 -7.57
N ILE A 95 5.66 4.66 -6.58
CA ILE A 95 4.25 4.28 -6.55
C ILE A 95 3.68 4.64 -5.18
N ILE A 96 2.50 5.23 -5.13
CA ILE A 96 1.78 5.55 -3.91
C ILE A 96 0.52 4.68 -3.88
N VAL A 97 0.24 4.00 -2.78
CA VAL A 97 -1.02 3.31 -2.53
C VAL A 97 -1.79 4.10 -1.49
N THR A 98 -3.00 4.51 -1.83
CA THR A 98 -3.72 5.53 -1.06
C THR A 98 -5.23 5.39 -1.20
N ASP A 99 -5.93 5.57 -0.08
CA ASP A 99 -7.37 5.83 -0.03
C ASP A 99 -7.72 7.32 0.12
N LEU A 100 -6.70 8.18 -0.04
CA LEU A 100 -6.75 9.63 -0.07
C LEU A 100 -6.99 10.28 1.30
N ASP A 101 -6.78 9.56 2.40
CA ASP A 101 -6.96 10.05 3.77
C ASP A 101 -5.72 10.74 4.38
N GLY A 102 -4.57 10.68 3.72
CA GLY A 102 -3.33 11.26 4.22
C GLY A 102 -3.17 12.77 3.96
N ASP A 103 -1.91 13.20 3.90
CA ASP A 103 -1.58 14.62 3.81
C ASP A 103 -1.86 15.17 2.40
N LYS A 104 -3.02 15.82 2.24
CA LYS A 104 -3.53 16.33 0.96
C LYS A 104 -2.51 17.16 0.18
N GLU A 105 -1.77 18.05 0.84
CA GLU A 105 -0.77 18.91 0.19
C GLU A 105 0.38 18.08 -0.38
N SER A 106 0.88 17.12 0.40
CA SER A 106 1.91 16.19 -0.04
C SER A 106 1.43 15.32 -1.20
N LEU A 107 0.20 14.80 -1.15
CA LEU A 107 -0.38 14.00 -2.23
C LEU A 107 -0.53 14.82 -3.52
N ILE A 108 -1.00 16.07 -3.45
CA ILE A 108 -1.11 16.95 -4.63
C ILE A 108 0.27 17.27 -5.20
N LYS A 109 1.25 17.58 -4.33
CA LYS A 109 2.62 17.88 -4.76
C LYS A 109 3.25 16.71 -5.49
N VAL A 110 3.18 15.51 -4.90
CA VAL A 110 3.69 14.27 -5.53
C VAL A 110 2.84 13.89 -6.74
N GLY A 111 1.55 14.20 -6.74
CA GLY A 111 0.63 14.02 -7.86
C GLY A 111 1.09 14.66 -9.17
N LYS A 112 1.88 15.73 -9.09
CA LYS A 112 2.42 16.45 -10.25
C LYS A 112 3.72 15.85 -10.80
N THR A 113 4.31 14.86 -10.14
CA THR A 113 5.54 14.19 -10.59
C THR A 113 5.23 12.96 -11.47
N ASP A 114 6.24 12.16 -11.78
CA ASP A 114 6.07 10.89 -12.50
C ASP A 114 5.66 9.70 -11.61
N SER A 115 5.45 9.94 -10.31
CA SER A 115 4.96 8.93 -9.37
C SER A 115 3.57 8.43 -9.78
N ILE A 116 3.32 7.13 -9.64
CA ILE A 116 2.03 6.50 -9.98
C ILE A 116 1.17 6.35 -8.74
N PHE A 117 -0.04 6.90 -8.77
CA PHE A 117 -1.02 6.75 -7.69
C PHE A 117 -1.93 5.55 -7.93
N VAL A 118 -1.88 4.57 -7.04
CA VAL A 118 -2.80 3.45 -6.95
C VAL A 118 -3.90 3.86 -5.97
N VAL A 119 -4.92 4.51 -6.52
CA VAL A 119 -6.03 5.09 -5.76
C VAL A 119 -7.01 3.99 -5.41
N HIS A 120 -7.38 3.88 -4.14
CA HIS A 120 -8.29 2.88 -3.64
C HIS A 120 -9.66 3.46 -3.32
N ALA A 121 -10.72 2.90 -3.91
CA ALA A 121 -12.09 3.24 -3.59
C ALA A 121 -12.68 2.22 -2.61
N HIS A 122 -13.21 2.73 -1.49
CA HIS A 122 -13.95 1.96 -0.49
C HIS A 122 -15.04 2.81 0.19
N GLY A 123 -15.88 2.18 1.02
CA GLY A 123 -17.16 2.74 1.44
C GLY A 123 -17.14 4.09 2.17
N ASP A 124 -16.00 4.52 2.73
CA ASP A 124 -15.93 5.77 3.52
C ASP A 124 -15.23 6.95 2.82
N ASN A 125 -14.72 6.77 1.60
CA ASN A 125 -13.81 7.74 0.98
C ASN A 125 -14.35 8.44 -0.26
N ILE A 126 -15.63 8.27 -0.60
CA ILE A 126 -16.28 8.87 -1.79
C ILE A 126 -16.01 10.38 -1.88
N ALA A 127 -16.16 11.10 -0.77
CA ALA A 127 -15.96 12.55 -0.71
C ALA A 127 -14.52 13.00 -1.04
N ARG A 128 -13.54 12.09 -0.97
CA ARG A 128 -12.12 12.37 -1.25
C ARG A 128 -11.70 11.99 -2.67
N LEU A 129 -12.48 11.19 -3.40
CA LEU A 129 -12.09 10.62 -4.69
C LEU A 129 -11.75 11.67 -5.75
N ASN A 130 -12.36 12.86 -5.71
CA ASN A 130 -12.03 13.96 -6.61
C ASN A 130 -10.57 14.44 -6.49
N LEU A 131 -9.88 14.12 -5.38
CA LEU A 131 -8.45 14.41 -5.25
C LEU A 131 -7.63 13.72 -6.35
N ALA A 132 -8.08 12.57 -6.85
CA ALA A 132 -7.41 11.80 -7.90
C ALA A 132 -7.24 12.57 -9.22
N GLU A 133 -8.07 13.60 -9.48
CA GLU A 133 -7.94 14.45 -10.67
C GLU A 133 -6.65 15.29 -10.67
N ASN A 134 -6.04 15.50 -9.50
CA ASN A 134 -4.79 16.25 -9.35
C ASN A 134 -3.55 15.42 -9.72
N PHE A 135 -3.72 14.12 -10.00
CA PHE A 135 -2.60 13.21 -10.22
C PHE A 135 -2.33 13.04 -11.71
N LYS A 136 -1.08 13.23 -12.12
CA LYS A 136 -0.62 13.03 -13.50
C LYS A 136 -0.71 11.57 -13.93
N ASN A 137 -0.36 10.65 -13.02
CA ASN A 137 -0.33 9.21 -13.27
C ASN A 137 -1.12 8.48 -12.18
N TYR A 138 -2.18 7.75 -12.57
CA TYR A 138 -3.00 7.02 -11.61
C TYR A 138 -3.59 5.72 -12.17
N VAL A 139 -3.98 4.83 -11.28
CA VAL A 139 -4.84 3.67 -11.52
C VAL A 139 -5.87 3.56 -10.39
N GLY A 140 -7.11 3.26 -10.73
CA GLY A 140 -8.16 3.02 -9.74
C GLY A 140 -8.23 1.57 -9.30
N THR A 141 -8.46 1.36 -8.00
CA THR A 141 -8.58 0.03 -7.40
C THR A 141 -9.78 -0.06 -6.47
N THR A 142 -10.24 -1.28 -6.26
CA THR A 142 -11.30 -1.64 -5.30
C THR A 142 -10.94 -2.94 -4.59
N GLN A 143 -11.68 -3.25 -3.52
CA GLN A 143 -11.62 -4.51 -2.79
C GLN A 143 -12.68 -5.53 -3.25
N THR A 144 -13.64 -5.08 -4.06
CA THR A 144 -14.71 -5.87 -4.68
C THR A 144 -14.31 -6.44 -6.05
N LYS A 145 -15.27 -6.95 -6.83
CA LYS A 145 -15.02 -7.42 -8.20
C LYS A 145 -14.53 -6.27 -9.09
N PRO A 146 -13.40 -6.42 -9.82
CA PRO A 146 -12.92 -5.39 -10.73
C PRO A 146 -13.88 -5.22 -11.93
N PHE A 147 -13.97 -4.00 -12.44
CA PHE A 147 -14.79 -3.65 -13.60
C PHE A 147 -14.20 -2.44 -14.32
N LYS A 148 -14.42 -2.33 -15.64
CA LYS A 148 -13.94 -1.21 -16.46
C LYS A 148 -12.48 -0.83 -16.16
N LYS A 149 -12.24 0.39 -15.67
CA LYS A 149 -10.90 0.94 -15.35
C LYS A 149 -10.41 0.52 -13.95
N ILE A 150 -11.31 0.02 -13.11
CA ILE A 150 -11.05 -0.34 -11.72
C ILE A 150 -10.47 -1.75 -11.64
N ARG A 151 -9.35 -1.87 -10.94
CA ARG A 151 -8.64 -3.14 -10.72
C ARG A 151 -8.76 -3.59 -9.28
N ASN A 152 -8.38 -4.85 -9.03
CA ASN A 152 -8.26 -5.36 -7.68
C ASN A 152 -7.06 -6.32 -7.61
N PHE A 153 -6.10 -5.94 -6.76
CA PHE A 153 -4.86 -6.68 -6.51
C PHE A 153 -4.88 -7.42 -5.16
N GLY A 154 -5.88 -7.16 -4.31
CA GLY A 154 -5.97 -7.61 -2.93
C GLY A 154 -5.48 -6.58 -1.91
N GLY A 155 -5.38 -7.01 -0.67
CA GLY A 155 -5.02 -6.19 0.49
C GLY A 155 -6.19 -5.42 1.09
N PHE A 156 -5.99 -4.91 2.31
CA PHE A 156 -7.01 -4.26 3.13
C PHE A 156 -6.65 -2.81 3.49
N THR A 157 -5.45 -2.60 4.00
CA THR A 157 -4.89 -1.27 4.28
C THR A 157 -3.89 -0.88 3.20
N ASP A 158 -3.59 0.40 3.03
CA ASP A 158 -2.65 0.85 2.00
C ASP A 158 -1.29 0.14 2.05
N GLY A 159 -0.82 -0.15 3.26
CA GLY A 159 0.42 -0.87 3.50
C GLY A 159 0.41 -2.28 2.92
N ASP A 160 -0.53 -3.14 3.32
CA ASP A 160 -0.58 -4.49 2.78
C ASP A 160 -1.03 -4.51 1.31
N ARG A 161 -1.90 -3.59 0.87
CA ARG A 161 -2.24 -3.40 -0.56
C ARG A 161 -1.00 -3.18 -1.42
N ALA A 162 -0.01 -2.42 -0.94
CA ALA A 162 1.26 -2.24 -1.63
C ALA A 162 2.05 -3.56 -1.78
N VAL A 163 2.03 -4.44 -0.77
CA VAL A 163 2.63 -5.78 -0.85
C VAL A 163 1.88 -6.68 -1.83
N PHE A 164 0.54 -6.66 -1.79
CA PHE A 164 -0.31 -7.39 -2.73
C PHE A 164 -0.08 -6.94 -4.17
N LEU A 165 0.07 -5.64 -4.40
CA LEU A 165 0.42 -5.06 -5.71
C LEU A 165 1.77 -5.57 -6.21
N ALA A 166 2.82 -5.50 -5.37
CA ALA A 166 4.15 -5.98 -5.71
C ALA A 166 4.17 -7.47 -6.03
N SER A 167 3.50 -8.27 -5.21
CA SER A 167 3.34 -9.72 -5.40
C SER A 167 2.57 -10.05 -6.69
N HIS A 168 1.46 -9.34 -6.96
CA HIS A 168 0.65 -9.52 -8.16
C HIS A 168 1.45 -9.36 -9.45
N PHE A 169 2.34 -8.35 -9.48
CA PHE A 169 3.23 -8.10 -10.62
C PHE A 169 4.55 -8.87 -10.58
N LYS A 170 4.68 -9.83 -9.67
CA LYS A 170 5.82 -10.76 -9.57
C LYS A 170 7.14 -10.05 -9.31
N ALA A 171 7.16 -9.16 -8.31
CA ALA A 171 8.42 -8.70 -7.72
C ALA A 171 9.30 -9.92 -7.36
N LYS A 172 10.61 -9.84 -7.57
CA LYS A 172 11.53 -10.91 -7.16
C LYS A 172 11.66 -10.93 -5.64
N LYS A 173 11.87 -9.76 -5.04
CA LYS A 173 12.04 -9.55 -3.60
C LYS A 173 11.16 -8.40 -3.15
N ILE A 174 10.46 -8.54 -2.03
CA ILE A 174 9.65 -7.50 -1.41
C ILE A 174 10.17 -7.27 0.00
N ILE A 175 10.65 -6.05 0.28
CA ILE A 175 11.29 -5.69 1.54
C ILE A 175 10.44 -4.61 2.23
N LEU A 176 9.96 -4.92 3.44
CA LEU A 176 9.06 -4.05 4.19
C LEU A 176 9.83 -3.13 5.14
N PHE A 177 9.51 -1.83 5.10
CA PHE A 177 10.00 -0.80 6.01
C PHE A 177 8.83 -0.12 6.72
N GLY A 178 8.94 0.16 8.02
CA GLY A 178 7.88 0.85 8.75
C GLY A 178 6.55 0.08 8.74
N MET A 179 6.59 -1.25 8.77
CA MET A 179 5.42 -2.13 8.74
C MET A 179 5.42 -3.05 9.95
N ASP A 180 5.30 -2.45 11.14
CA ASP A 180 5.61 -3.13 12.41
C ASP A 180 4.51 -4.06 12.93
N PHE A 181 3.24 -3.84 12.57
CA PHE A 181 2.08 -4.64 12.99
C PHE A 181 1.96 -4.95 14.49
N GLY A 182 2.62 -4.18 15.36
CA GLY A 182 2.55 -4.31 16.81
C GLY A 182 1.46 -3.43 17.43
N GLU A 183 1.54 -3.24 18.75
CA GLU A 183 0.58 -2.44 19.52
C GLU A 183 0.87 -0.93 19.52
N LYS A 184 2.06 -0.56 19.02
CA LYS A 184 2.46 0.83 18.83
C LYS A 184 2.05 1.28 17.44
N ILE A 185 1.24 2.33 17.38
CA ILE A 185 0.89 3.01 16.14
C ILE A 185 1.98 4.07 15.88
N GLY A 186 2.49 4.11 14.66
CA GLY A 186 3.52 5.08 14.28
C GLY A 186 3.00 6.52 14.33
N ILE A 187 3.86 7.45 14.74
CA ILE A 187 3.52 8.86 14.88
C ILE A 187 3.01 9.49 13.57
N TYR A 188 3.48 8.98 12.43
CA TYR A 188 3.09 9.45 11.10
C TYR A 188 1.71 8.96 10.64
N SER A 189 1.12 7.97 11.32
CA SER A 189 -0.21 7.47 10.98
C SER A 189 -1.35 8.42 11.40
N LYS A 190 -1.05 9.51 12.14
CA LYS A 190 -2.01 10.54 12.60
C LYS A 190 -3.35 9.99 13.14
N THR A 191 -3.32 8.82 13.79
CA THR A 191 -4.53 8.14 14.26
C THR A 191 -5.14 8.89 15.43
N LYS A 192 -6.43 9.23 15.34
CA LYS A 192 -7.17 9.84 16.45
C LYS A 192 -7.30 8.84 17.60
N VAL A 193 -7.37 9.35 18.83
CA VAL A 193 -7.47 8.52 20.05
C VAL A 193 -8.65 7.54 19.96
N ASN A 194 -9.81 8.02 19.52
CA ASN A 194 -11.02 7.20 19.39
C ASN A 194 -10.91 6.08 18.34
N ASP A 195 -10.03 6.24 17.35
CA ASP A 195 -9.86 5.27 16.26
C ASP A 195 -8.76 4.23 16.56
N ARG A 196 -8.04 4.37 17.68
CA ARG A 196 -6.90 3.53 18.04
C ARG A 196 -7.25 2.04 18.02
N ASN A 197 -8.37 1.65 18.64
CA ASN A 197 -8.78 0.24 18.70
C ASN A 197 -9.08 -0.33 17.31
N THR A 198 -9.79 0.44 16.47
CA THR A 198 -10.07 0.06 15.08
C THR A 198 -8.79 -0.04 14.28
N LYS A 199 -7.85 0.90 14.45
CA LYS A 199 -6.55 0.86 13.77
C LYS A 199 -5.73 -0.37 14.15
N LEU A 200 -5.67 -0.73 15.43
CA LEU A 200 -4.98 -1.94 15.89
C LEU A 200 -5.63 -3.21 15.33
N LYS A 201 -6.96 -3.29 15.27
CA LYS A 201 -7.66 -4.38 14.58
C LYS A 201 -7.30 -4.43 13.09
N LYS A 202 -7.28 -3.29 12.39
CA LYS A 202 -6.86 -3.22 10.98
C LYS A 202 -5.42 -3.71 10.78
N LEU A 203 -4.49 -3.31 11.64
CA LEU A 203 -3.10 -3.77 11.60
C LEU A 203 -2.98 -5.28 11.80
N ARG A 204 -3.71 -5.86 12.78
CA ARG A 204 -3.76 -7.32 12.98
C ARG A 204 -4.31 -8.03 11.75
N LYS A 205 -5.40 -7.53 11.16
CA LYS A 205 -5.98 -8.10 9.94
C LYS A 205 -5.02 -8.03 8.75
N ALA A 206 -4.35 -6.89 8.57
CA ALA A 206 -3.34 -6.71 7.52
C ALA A 206 -2.17 -7.69 7.69
N LYS A 207 -1.67 -7.90 8.92
CA LYS A 207 -0.65 -8.91 9.20
C LYS A 207 -1.11 -10.31 8.80
N LEU A 208 -2.31 -10.73 9.21
CA LEU A 208 -2.87 -12.04 8.82
C LEU A 208 -3.01 -12.21 7.29
N LEU A 209 -3.35 -11.13 6.58
CA LEU A 209 -3.40 -11.14 5.11
C LEU A 209 -2.02 -11.29 4.47
N LEU A 210 -0.98 -10.68 5.04
CA LEU A 210 0.39 -10.85 4.59
C LEU A 210 0.90 -12.28 4.83
N GLU A 211 0.61 -12.86 5.98
CA GLU A 211 0.95 -14.26 6.30
C GLU A 211 0.23 -15.23 5.37
N TRP A 212 -1.03 -14.91 5.02
CA TRP A 212 -1.78 -15.65 4.00
C TRP A 212 -1.19 -15.49 2.59
N LEU A 213 -0.73 -14.29 2.23
CA LEU A 213 -0.07 -14.03 0.95
C LEU A 213 1.28 -14.77 0.84
N ALA A 214 2.04 -14.85 1.94
CA ALA A 214 3.33 -15.54 2.00
C ALA A 214 3.24 -17.00 1.57
N LYS A 215 2.11 -17.66 1.86
CA LYS A 215 1.84 -19.06 1.47
C LYS A 215 1.55 -19.25 -0.02
N LYS A 216 1.42 -18.16 -0.79
CA LYS A 216 0.94 -18.17 -2.19
C LYS A 216 1.88 -17.47 -3.16
N THR A 217 2.63 -16.48 -2.68
CA THR A 217 3.53 -15.70 -3.54
C THR A 217 4.76 -16.50 -3.94
N ARG A 218 5.36 -16.13 -5.07
CA ARG A 218 6.69 -16.59 -5.49
C ARG A 218 7.80 -15.57 -5.18
N SER A 219 7.43 -14.40 -4.67
CA SER A 219 8.38 -13.38 -4.23
C SER A 219 9.07 -13.83 -2.95
N GLN A 220 10.35 -13.54 -2.82
CA GLN A 220 11.02 -13.59 -1.54
C GLN A 220 10.54 -12.41 -0.69
N LEU A 221 10.23 -12.66 0.57
CA LEU A 221 9.58 -11.71 1.47
C LEU A 221 10.49 -11.39 2.64
N PHE A 222 10.73 -10.10 2.87
CA PHE A 222 11.62 -9.61 3.92
C PHE A 222 10.95 -8.52 4.76
N THR A 223 11.25 -8.46 6.05
CA THR A 223 10.83 -7.38 6.95
C THR A 223 12.03 -6.81 7.69
N THR A 224 12.10 -5.47 7.80
CA THR A 224 13.12 -4.80 8.63
C THR A 224 12.61 -4.43 10.02
N SER A 225 11.38 -4.84 10.36
CA SER A 225 10.68 -4.46 11.58
C SER A 225 10.35 -5.68 12.45
N SER A 226 9.09 -5.81 12.89
CA SER A 226 8.62 -6.97 13.64
C SER A 226 8.52 -8.22 12.74
N PRO A 227 8.68 -9.43 13.33
CA PRO A 227 8.44 -10.68 12.61
C PRO A 227 7.00 -10.82 12.09
N ILE A 228 6.89 -11.36 10.88
CA ILE A 228 5.64 -11.73 10.20
C ILE A 228 5.86 -13.16 9.67
N GLU A 229 4.92 -14.08 9.90
CA GLU A 229 5.06 -15.45 9.41
C GLU A 229 5.24 -15.47 7.88
N GLY A 230 6.27 -16.19 7.41
CA GLY A 230 6.62 -16.26 5.99
C GLY A 230 7.46 -15.10 5.45
N PHE A 231 7.88 -14.15 6.31
CA PHE A 231 8.85 -13.11 5.97
C PHE A 231 10.16 -13.35 6.72
N GLU A 232 11.29 -13.28 6.01
CA GLU A 232 12.61 -13.29 6.62
C GLU A 232 12.88 -11.92 7.26
N LYS A 233 13.20 -11.91 8.56
CA LYS A 233 13.58 -10.66 9.23
C LYS A 233 15.05 -10.35 8.94
N ILE A 234 15.31 -9.18 8.39
CA ILE A 234 16.67 -8.72 8.06
C ILE A 234 16.99 -7.38 8.75
N PRO A 235 18.20 -7.20 9.28
CA PRO A 235 18.66 -5.89 9.74
C PRO A 235 19.01 -4.96 8.57
N TYR A 236 19.06 -3.66 8.84
CA TYR A 236 19.25 -2.64 7.80
C TYR A 236 20.58 -2.73 7.05
N ASP A 237 21.66 -3.14 7.73
CA ASP A 237 23.00 -3.30 7.16
C ASP A 237 23.10 -4.43 6.11
N LYS A 238 22.15 -5.38 6.12
CA LYS A 238 22.09 -6.49 5.16
C LYS A 238 21.32 -6.17 3.88
N ILE A 239 20.65 -5.02 3.79
CA ILE A 239 19.79 -4.70 2.63
C ILE A 239 20.58 -4.72 1.32
N ASN A 240 21.78 -4.14 1.28
CA ASN A 240 22.63 -4.13 0.07
C ASN A 240 22.92 -5.54 -0.48
N ILE A 241 23.13 -6.50 0.42
CA ILE A 241 23.38 -7.90 0.06
C ILE A 241 22.10 -8.53 -0.48
N ILE A 242 20.95 -8.23 0.15
CA ILE A 242 19.66 -8.79 -0.23
C ILE A 242 19.14 -8.24 -1.55
N ILE A 243 19.37 -6.97 -1.90
CA ILE A 243 18.81 -6.40 -3.13
C ILE A 243 19.53 -6.85 -4.41
N THR A 244 20.79 -7.30 -4.29
CA THR A 244 21.62 -7.84 -5.38
C THR A 244 21.05 -9.17 -5.90
#